data_AF-L9VIB1-F1
#
_entry.id   AF-L9VIB1-F1
#
_cell.length_a   1.000
_cell.length_b   1.000
_cell.length_c   1.000
_cell.angle_alpha   90.00
_cell.angle_beta   90.00
_cell.angle_gamma   90.00
#
_symmetry.space_group_name_H-M   'P 1'
#
loop_
_entity.id
_entity.type
_entity.pdbx_description
1 polymer ?
#
loop_
_entity_poly.entity_id
_entity_poly.type
_entity_poly.pdbx_seq_one_letter_code
_entity_poly.pdbx_strand_id
1 'polypeptide(L)'
;MNRRQLLSTGAAVTITGLAGCLGSDDEYPTESFADVSVPLAPLEDVYEWYDVDDETEFVDTRTETEYDAHHIAGAVLSPAEHGLPQDDPVEEWSSETRIVTYCVCPHALAGHRAASLIDDGYENVYALDEGLQAWIDEGYPLEGSEVDQQLPAYDVQGQSDPDHAGEYAWVHEPETGQREPGEIAADGSYELTLHFTDLEDDTLIEVETPDYTRELTLEELTSDVVTA
;
A
#
# COMPACT_ATOMS: atom_id res chain seq x y z
N MET A 1 -17.30 80.20 18.32
CA MET A 1 -15.97 80.14 17.68
C MET A 1 -15.83 78.76 17.06
N ASN A 2 -15.67 78.73 15.73
CA ASN A 2 -14.93 77.78 14.87
C ASN A 2 -14.52 76.39 15.45
N ARG A 3 -14.52 75.27 14.72
CA ARG A 3 -14.87 74.89 13.33
C ARG A 3 -14.65 73.36 13.28
N ARG A 4 -15.53 72.64 12.56
CA ARG A 4 -15.29 71.48 11.66
C ARG A 4 -14.11 70.54 11.95
N GLN A 5 -14.38 69.23 12.01
CA GLN A 5 -14.01 68.30 10.93
C GLN A 5 -14.58 66.90 11.15
N LEU A 6 -15.49 66.51 10.24
CA LEU A 6 -15.69 65.13 9.81
C LEU A 6 -14.53 64.76 8.88
N LEU A 7 -13.89 63.63 9.13
CA LEU A 7 -13.06 62.91 8.16
C LEU A 7 -13.37 61.43 8.30
N SER A 8 -14.01 60.91 7.26
CA SER A 8 -14.18 59.50 6.95
C SER A 8 -12.93 58.99 6.21
N THR A 9 -12.31 57.97 6.78
CA THR A 9 -11.33 57.06 6.14
C THR A 9 -11.55 55.74 6.90
N GLY A 10 -11.95 54.63 6.29
CA GLY A 10 -11.33 54.00 5.13
C GLY A 10 -10.49 52.82 5.64
N ALA A 11 -11.07 51.62 5.59
CA ALA A 11 -10.49 50.27 5.60
C ALA A 11 -9.23 49.97 6.46
N ALA A 12 -9.41 49.03 7.40
CA ALA A 12 -8.52 47.88 7.54
C ALA A 12 -9.30 46.75 8.23
N VAL A 13 -9.90 45.87 7.43
CA VAL A 13 -10.25 44.53 7.88
C VAL A 13 -8.92 43.78 7.93
N THR A 14 -8.33 43.67 9.11
CA THR A 14 -7.32 42.65 9.36
C THR A 14 -8.07 41.35 9.61
N ILE A 15 -8.32 40.60 8.54
CA ILE A 15 -8.40 39.15 8.64
C ILE A 15 -6.98 38.74 9.00
N THR A 16 -6.72 38.57 10.29
CA THR A 16 -5.55 37.83 10.75
C THR A 16 -5.86 36.38 10.42
N GLY A 17 -5.47 35.95 9.22
CA GLY A 17 -5.35 34.55 8.89
C GLY A 17 -4.24 33.96 9.76
N LEU A 18 -4.63 33.34 10.86
CA LEU A 18 -3.89 32.22 11.41
C LEU A 18 -4.64 30.97 10.95
N ALA A 19 -4.52 30.66 9.66
CA ALA A 19 -4.67 29.31 9.17
C ALA A 19 -3.26 28.74 9.17
N GLY A 20 -2.99 27.91 10.17
CA GLY A 20 -1.68 27.33 10.48
C GLY A 20 -1.76 26.54 11.78
N CYS A 21 -2.88 25.84 11.95
CA CYS A 21 -3.12 24.81 12.95
C CYS A 21 -4.06 23.82 12.26
N LEU A 22 -3.52 23.02 11.34
CA LEU A 22 -4.19 21.84 10.80
C LEU A 22 -3.14 20.74 10.73
N GLY A 23 -2.55 20.41 11.89
CA GLY A 23 -2.36 19.01 12.19
C GLY A 23 -3.66 18.59 12.86
N SER A 24 -4.55 17.96 12.11
CA SER A 24 -5.71 17.30 12.69
C SER A 24 -5.17 16.18 13.58
N ASP A 25 -5.46 16.27 14.89
CA ASP A 25 -5.30 15.19 15.87
C ASP A 25 -6.28 14.03 15.59
N ASP A 26 -6.48 13.66 14.32
CA ASP A 26 -7.25 12.48 13.94
C ASP A 26 -6.23 11.35 13.74
N GLU A 27 -6.01 10.56 14.80
CA GLU A 27 -5.24 9.32 14.72
C GLU A 27 -5.91 8.41 13.67
N TYR A 28 -5.16 8.03 12.63
CA TYR A 28 -5.67 7.16 11.58
C TYR A 28 -6.20 5.84 12.15
N PRO A 29 -7.21 5.20 11.50
CA PRO A 29 -7.56 3.83 11.85
C PRO A 29 -6.32 2.94 11.78
N THR A 30 -6.22 2.00 12.70
CA THR A 30 -5.10 1.07 12.75
C THR A 30 -5.56 -0.36 12.54
N GLU A 31 -4.73 -1.16 11.89
CA GLU A 31 -4.88 -2.60 11.79
C GLU A 31 -3.66 -3.32 12.37
N SER A 32 -3.84 -4.57 12.82
CA SER A 32 -2.80 -5.33 13.50
C SER A 32 -2.09 -6.27 12.52
N PHE A 33 -0.80 -6.06 12.27
CA PHE A 33 0.05 -6.95 11.49
C PHE A 33 1.18 -7.46 12.38
N ALA A 34 1.34 -8.78 12.49
CA ALA A 34 2.33 -9.40 13.39
C ALA A 34 2.29 -8.85 14.84
N ASP A 35 1.09 -8.67 15.40
CA ASP A 35 0.83 -8.06 16.71
C ASP A 35 1.23 -6.57 16.86
N VAL A 36 1.60 -5.90 15.78
CA VAL A 36 1.93 -4.47 15.72
C VAL A 36 0.76 -3.69 15.13
N SER A 37 0.37 -2.61 15.81
CA SER A 37 -0.70 -1.70 15.37
C SER A 37 -0.15 -0.72 14.32
N VAL A 38 -0.53 -0.91 13.06
CA VAL A 38 -0.11 -0.10 11.92
C VAL A 38 -1.20 0.92 11.56
N PRO A 39 -0.90 2.23 11.54
CA PRO A 39 -1.81 3.26 11.04
C PRO A 39 -2.02 3.15 9.53
N LEU A 40 -3.29 3.19 9.09
CA LEU A 40 -3.70 3.17 7.69
C LEU A 40 -3.99 4.61 7.22
N ALA A 41 -3.07 5.18 6.44
CA ALA A 41 -3.21 6.53 5.91
C ALA A 41 -4.03 6.50 4.61
N PRO A 42 -5.07 7.34 4.48
CA PRO A 42 -5.91 7.38 3.29
C PRO A 42 -5.18 8.03 2.12
N LEU A 43 -5.53 7.62 0.90
CA LEU A 43 -4.92 8.07 -0.35
C LEU A 43 -4.81 9.60 -0.47
N GLU A 44 -5.85 10.33 -0.05
CA GLU A 44 -5.87 11.80 -0.15
C GLU A 44 -4.76 12.47 0.68
N ASP A 45 -4.54 11.99 1.90
CA ASP A 45 -3.51 12.52 2.80
C ASP A 45 -2.11 12.10 2.33
N VAL A 46 -1.98 10.85 1.88
CA VAL A 46 -0.72 10.32 1.33
C VAL A 46 -0.30 11.10 0.09
N TYR A 47 -1.25 11.45 -0.79
CA TYR A 47 -0.96 12.27 -1.96
C TYR A 47 -0.62 13.73 -1.59
N GLU A 48 -1.26 14.30 -0.56
CA GLU A 48 -0.87 15.61 -0.03
C GLU A 48 0.58 15.60 0.46
N TRP A 49 1.00 14.55 1.17
CA TRP A 49 2.39 14.36 1.57
C TRP A 49 3.32 14.26 0.36
N TYR A 50 2.94 13.52 -0.67
CA TYR A 50 3.72 13.42 -1.91
C TYR A 50 3.88 14.76 -2.65
N ASP A 51 2.81 15.56 -2.81
CA ASP A 51 2.82 16.76 -3.66
C ASP A 51 3.47 17.97 -2.96
N VAL A 52 3.36 18.04 -1.63
CA VAL A 52 3.73 19.23 -0.85
C VAL A 52 5.04 19.06 -0.08
N ASP A 53 5.42 17.83 0.26
CA ASP A 53 6.44 17.53 1.27
C ASP A 53 7.59 16.67 0.70
N ASP A 54 8.79 17.25 0.62
CA ASP A 54 10.01 16.50 0.27
C ASP A 54 10.54 15.64 1.45
N GLU A 55 9.79 15.53 2.57
CA GLU A 55 10.19 14.79 3.79
C GLU A 55 9.51 13.42 3.96
N THR A 56 8.70 12.97 2.99
CA THR A 56 8.01 11.66 3.04
C THR A 56 8.67 10.67 2.09
N GLU A 57 9.10 9.53 2.62
CA GLU A 57 9.68 8.43 1.84
C GLU A 57 8.63 7.36 1.55
N PHE A 58 8.60 6.89 0.31
CA PHE A 58 7.64 5.89 -0.16
C PHE A 58 8.33 4.55 -0.35
N VAL A 59 7.70 3.48 0.13
CA VAL A 59 8.26 2.13 0.14
C VAL A 59 7.32 1.17 -0.58
N ASP A 60 7.76 0.66 -1.72
CA ASP A 60 7.08 -0.45 -2.39
C ASP A 60 7.45 -1.77 -1.72
N THR A 61 6.45 -2.47 -1.21
CA THR A 61 6.62 -3.71 -0.44
C THR A 61 6.45 -4.97 -1.27
N ARG A 62 6.28 -4.84 -2.59
CA ARG A 62 6.13 -5.94 -3.53
C ARG A 62 7.48 -6.45 -4.00
N THR A 63 7.49 -7.29 -5.04
CA THR A 63 8.71 -7.83 -5.63
C THR A 63 9.44 -6.84 -6.54
N GLU A 64 10.70 -7.13 -6.86
CA GLU A 64 11.49 -6.36 -7.83
C GLU A 64 10.82 -6.32 -9.20
N THR A 65 10.25 -7.45 -9.66
CA THR A 65 9.52 -7.54 -10.92
C THR A 65 8.35 -6.56 -10.99
N GLU A 66 7.54 -6.49 -9.93
CA GLU A 66 6.39 -5.58 -9.88
C GLU A 66 6.81 -4.11 -9.78
N TYR A 67 7.85 -3.83 -8.99
CA TYR A 67 8.42 -2.50 -8.86
C TYR A 67 8.98 -1.99 -10.19
N ASP A 68 9.77 -2.80 -10.89
CA ASP A 68 10.36 -2.44 -12.19
C ASP A 68 9.30 -2.18 -13.28
N ALA A 69 8.13 -2.82 -13.17
CA ALA A 69 7.00 -2.59 -14.04
C ALA A 69 6.32 -1.24 -13.74
N HIS A 70 5.85 -1.04 -12.50
CA HIS A 70 5.11 0.13 -12.06
C HIS A 70 5.30 0.37 -10.57
N HIS A 71 5.70 1.57 -10.15
CA HIS A 71 5.73 1.98 -8.75
C HIS A 71 5.38 3.48 -8.62
N ILE A 72 5.05 3.92 -7.41
CA ILE A 72 4.93 5.35 -7.09
C ILE A 72 6.26 6.04 -7.42
N ALA A 73 6.22 7.13 -8.18
CA ALA A 73 7.44 7.83 -8.59
C ALA A 73 8.28 8.25 -7.37
N GLY A 74 9.60 7.98 -7.40
CA GLY A 74 10.49 8.27 -6.27
C GLY A 74 10.42 7.30 -5.09
N ALA A 75 9.55 6.29 -5.12
CA ALA A 75 9.55 5.24 -4.11
C ALA A 75 10.83 4.39 -4.19
N VAL A 76 11.17 3.72 -3.09
CA VAL A 76 12.23 2.69 -3.04
C VAL A 76 11.63 1.30 -2.89
N LEU A 77 12.33 0.29 -3.40
CA LEU A 77 11.98 -1.11 -3.21
C LEU A 77 12.44 -1.60 -1.83
N SER A 78 11.52 -2.04 -0.99
CA SER A 78 11.80 -2.76 0.26
C SER A 78 10.72 -3.81 0.51
N PRO A 79 10.87 -5.02 -0.06
CA PRO A 79 9.83 -6.04 -0.07
C PRO A 79 9.38 -6.45 1.34
N ALA A 80 8.10 -6.77 1.50
CA ALA A 80 7.62 -7.34 2.74
C ALA A 80 8.27 -8.71 3.03
N GLU A 81 8.39 -9.16 4.27
CA GLU A 81 8.18 -8.40 5.52
C GLU A 81 9.47 -7.70 5.99
N HIS A 82 10.62 -8.14 5.49
CA HIS A 82 11.93 -7.83 6.08
C HIS A 82 12.82 -6.93 5.22
N GLY A 83 12.30 -6.42 4.10
CA GLY A 83 13.07 -5.67 3.14
C GLY A 83 14.00 -6.54 2.29
N LEU A 84 14.94 -5.88 1.62
CA LEU A 84 15.99 -6.51 0.85
C LEU A 84 17.00 -7.20 1.80
N PRO A 85 17.52 -8.39 1.45
CA PRO A 85 18.42 -9.13 2.32
C PRO A 85 19.79 -8.45 2.51
N GLN A 86 20.15 -7.51 1.62
CA GLN A 86 21.37 -6.72 1.65
C GLN A 86 21.07 -5.32 1.11
N ASP A 87 21.67 -4.31 1.73
CA ASP A 87 21.64 -2.92 1.28
C ASP A 87 20.20 -2.39 1.09
N ASP A 88 19.31 -2.68 2.05
CA ASP A 88 17.93 -2.17 1.99
C ASP A 88 17.93 -0.63 2.15
N PRO A 89 17.34 0.13 1.22
CA PRO A 89 17.41 1.60 1.22
C PRO A 89 16.86 2.23 2.50
N VAL A 90 15.91 1.57 3.17
CA VAL A 90 15.26 2.11 4.38
C VAL A 90 16.24 2.18 5.55
N GLU A 91 17.26 1.31 5.59
CA GLU A 91 18.26 1.26 6.67
C GLU A 91 19.12 2.54 6.78
N GLU A 92 19.17 3.36 5.73
CA GLU A 92 19.92 4.62 5.70
C GLU A 92 19.15 5.81 6.30
N TRP A 93 17.84 5.66 6.51
CA TRP A 93 16.96 6.74 6.94
C TRP A 93 17.00 6.97 8.45
N SER A 94 16.58 8.17 8.87
CA SER A 94 16.37 8.47 10.29
C SER A 94 15.13 7.75 10.81
N SER A 95 15.12 7.35 12.08
CA SER A 95 13.91 6.80 12.71
C SER A 95 12.75 7.82 12.78
N GLU A 96 13.05 9.12 12.68
CA GLU A 96 12.06 10.20 12.64
C GLU A 96 11.48 10.43 11.23
N THR A 97 12.04 9.82 10.18
CA THR A 97 11.55 9.97 8.79
C THR A 97 10.10 9.48 8.68
N ARG A 98 9.25 10.22 7.96
CA ARG A 98 7.90 9.75 7.62
C ARG A 98 8.01 8.72 6.50
N ILE A 99 7.52 7.51 6.74
CA ILE A 99 7.55 6.41 5.79
C ILE A 99 6.12 5.98 5.46
N VAL A 100 5.82 5.89 4.17
CA VAL A 100 4.57 5.31 3.66
C VAL A 100 4.91 4.03 2.91
N THR A 101 4.50 2.88 3.45
CA THR A 101 4.56 1.60 2.76
C THR A 101 3.31 1.37 1.94
N TYR A 102 3.44 0.74 0.78
CA TYR A 102 2.30 0.34 -0.04
C TYR A 102 2.56 -0.98 -0.77
N CYS A 103 1.47 -1.69 -1.07
CA CYS A 103 1.44 -2.80 -2.01
C CYS A 103 0.35 -2.52 -3.06
N VAL A 104 -0.01 -3.50 -3.88
CA VAL A 104 -0.98 -3.26 -4.96
C VAL A 104 -2.38 -3.04 -4.41
N CYS A 105 -2.87 -3.95 -3.57
CA CYS A 105 -4.21 -3.91 -2.99
C CYS A 105 -4.31 -4.73 -1.69
N PRO A 106 -5.29 -4.41 -0.83
CA PRO A 106 -5.39 -3.07 -0.26
C PRO A 106 -4.06 -2.70 0.41
N HIS A 107 -3.64 -3.44 1.44
CA HIS A 107 -2.44 -3.10 2.21
C HIS A 107 -1.85 -4.28 2.98
N ALA A 108 -2.11 -5.53 2.62
CA ALA A 108 -1.65 -6.68 3.41
C ALA A 108 -0.12 -6.70 3.51
N LEU A 109 0.59 -6.78 2.38
CA LEU A 109 2.06 -6.75 2.36
C LEU A 109 2.61 -5.42 2.92
N ALA A 110 1.93 -4.30 2.63
CA ALA A 110 2.29 -2.99 3.14
C ALA A 110 2.31 -2.96 4.68
N GLY A 111 1.22 -3.44 5.29
CA GLY A 111 1.06 -3.54 6.73
C GLY A 111 2.12 -4.41 7.38
N HIS A 112 2.45 -5.57 6.78
CA HIS A 112 3.52 -6.42 7.29
C HIS A 112 4.90 -5.74 7.27
N ARG A 113 5.25 -5.01 6.19
CA ARG A 113 6.50 -4.24 6.17
C ARG A 113 6.46 -3.07 7.14
N ALA A 114 5.35 -2.37 7.24
CA ALA A 114 5.17 -1.27 8.20
C ALA A 114 5.34 -1.74 9.64
N ALA A 115 4.73 -2.87 10.01
CA ALA A 115 4.87 -3.48 11.32
C ALA A 115 6.34 -3.78 11.65
N SER A 116 7.06 -4.39 10.70
CA SER A 116 8.49 -4.68 10.81
C SER A 116 9.32 -3.40 11.06
N LEU A 117 9.04 -2.32 10.32
CA LEU A 117 9.71 -1.03 10.52
C LEU A 117 9.38 -0.38 11.88
N ILE A 118 8.12 -0.47 12.33
CA ILE A 118 7.73 0.04 13.65
C ILE A 118 8.47 -0.72 14.76
N ASP A 119 8.56 -2.05 14.66
CA ASP A 119 9.30 -2.89 15.60
C ASP A 119 10.82 -2.59 15.59
N ASP A 120 11.38 -2.22 14.44
CA ASP A 120 12.76 -1.77 14.29
C ASP A 120 13.00 -0.35 14.84
N GLY A 121 11.94 0.37 15.21
CA GLY A 121 12.00 1.64 15.94
C GLY A 121 11.78 2.90 15.09
N TYR A 122 11.26 2.77 13.87
CA TYR A 122 10.80 3.92 13.09
C TYR A 122 9.50 4.48 13.69
N GLU A 123 9.43 5.80 13.84
CA GLU A 123 8.40 6.46 14.65
C GLU A 123 7.17 6.90 13.84
N ASN A 124 7.35 7.16 12.54
CA ASN A 124 6.35 7.76 11.66
C ASN A 124 6.07 6.86 10.44
N VAL A 125 5.59 5.65 10.69
CA VAL A 125 5.32 4.64 9.63
C VAL A 125 3.82 4.47 9.43
N TYR A 126 3.40 4.51 8.16
CA TYR A 126 2.01 4.37 7.74
C TYR A 126 1.92 3.37 6.58
N ALA A 127 0.83 2.60 6.50
CA ALA A 127 0.48 1.89 5.29
C ALA A 127 -0.54 2.72 4.49
N LEU A 128 -0.34 2.86 3.17
CA LEU A 128 -1.35 3.42 2.29
C LEU A 128 -2.56 2.46 2.26
N ASP A 129 -3.71 2.93 2.74
CA ASP A 129 -4.89 2.08 2.97
C ASP A 129 -5.41 1.45 1.67
N GLU A 130 -5.53 2.25 0.61
CA GLU A 130 -6.14 1.81 -0.65
C GLU A 130 -5.17 1.13 -1.64
N GLY A 131 -3.86 1.19 -1.38
CA GLY A 131 -2.82 0.59 -2.23
C GLY A 131 -2.52 1.34 -3.53
N LEU A 132 -1.58 0.79 -4.31
CA LEU A 132 -1.10 1.35 -5.57
C LEU A 132 -2.18 1.43 -6.65
N GLN A 133 -3.15 0.49 -6.68
CA GLN A 133 -4.21 0.52 -7.69
C GLN A 133 -5.02 1.82 -7.60
N ALA A 134 -5.34 2.28 -6.39
CA ALA A 134 -6.08 3.53 -6.20
C ALA A 134 -5.24 4.77 -6.59
N TRP A 135 -3.93 4.73 -6.33
CA TRP A 135 -2.97 5.75 -6.79
C TRP A 135 -2.95 5.88 -8.32
N ILE A 136 -2.93 4.74 -9.02
CA ILE A 136 -2.98 4.68 -10.49
C ILE A 136 -4.32 5.22 -11.01
N ASP A 137 -5.43 4.84 -10.39
CA ASP A 137 -6.78 5.24 -10.81
C ASP A 137 -7.00 6.76 -10.73
N GLU A 138 -6.38 7.43 -9.74
CA GLU A 138 -6.38 8.90 -9.62
C GLU A 138 -5.38 9.59 -10.58
N GLY A 139 -4.56 8.81 -11.30
CA GLY A 139 -3.59 9.32 -12.27
C GLY A 139 -2.40 10.04 -11.62
N TYR A 140 -2.05 9.64 -10.40
CA TYR A 140 -0.91 10.17 -9.68
C TYR A 140 0.42 9.68 -10.28
N PRO A 141 1.56 10.36 -9.99
CA PRO A 141 2.82 10.08 -10.66
C PRO A 141 3.35 8.66 -10.41
N LEU A 142 3.83 8.03 -11.48
CA LEU A 142 4.40 6.69 -11.49
C LEU A 142 5.77 6.67 -12.17
N GLU A 143 6.59 5.72 -11.79
CA GLU A 143 7.81 5.33 -12.48
C GLU A 143 7.78 3.82 -12.76
N GLY A 144 8.59 3.38 -13.74
CA GLY A 144 8.60 1.99 -14.18
C GLY A 144 8.67 1.84 -15.69
N SER A 145 8.88 0.60 -16.13
CA SER A 145 9.01 0.26 -17.55
C SER A 145 7.66 0.14 -18.27
N GLU A 146 6.57 0.02 -17.52
CA GLU A 146 5.26 -0.33 -18.05
C GLU A 146 4.16 0.70 -17.76
N VAL A 147 4.46 1.85 -17.14
CA VAL A 147 3.51 2.89 -16.63
C VAL A 147 2.36 3.35 -17.55
N ASP A 148 2.45 3.12 -18.86
CA ASP A 148 1.38 3.40 -19.83
C ASP A 148 0.38 2.22 -19.99
N GLN A 149 0.60 1.12 -19.27
CA GLN A 149 -0.20 -0.09 -19.31
C GLN A 149 -1.14 -0.17 -18.10
N GLN A 150 -2.26 -0.86 -18.29
CA GLN A 150 -3.14 -1.17 -17.17
C GLN A 150 -2.52 -2.32 -16.38
N LEU A 151 -2.61 -2.28 -15.04
CA LEU A 151 -2.23 -3.41 -14.21
C LEU A 151 -3.00 -4.67 -14.66
N PRO A 152 -2.31 -5.81 -14.83
CA PRO A 152 -2.98 -7.08 -15.01
C PRO A 152 -3.95 -7.33 -13.84
N ALA A 153 -5.01 -8.09 -14.09
CA ALA A 153 -5.98 -8.44 -13.07
C ALA A 153 -6.48 -9.85 -13.35
N TYR A 154 -6.12 -10.78 -12.48
CA TYR A 154 -6.49 -12.19 -12.59
C TYR A 154 -7.28 -12.59 -11.35
N ASP A 155 -8.57 -12.84 -11.53
CA ASP A 155 -9.45 -13.23 -10.43
C ASP A 155 -9.21 -14.69 -10.05
N VAL A 156 -8.94 -14.94 -8.78
CA VAL A 156 -8.71 -16.26 -8.20
C VAL A 156 -9.78 -16.52 -7.14
N GLN A 157 -10.39 -17.68 -7.23
CA GLN A 157 -11.38 -18.14 -6.26
C GLN A 157 -10.95 -19.51 -5.74
N GLY A 158 -11.10 -19.74 -4.45
CA GLY A 158 -10.85 -21.05 -3.89
C GLY A 158 -11.60 -21.33 -2.61
N GLN A 159 -11.43 -22.55 -2.13
CA GLN A 159 -12.09 -23.06 -0.94
C GLN A 159 -11.07 -23.83 -0.10
N SER A 160 -10.89 -23.39 1.14
CA SER A 160 -10.15 -24.04 2.23
C SER A 160 -11.14 -24.58 3.27
N ASP A 161 -10.63 -25.28 4.29
CA ASP A 161 -11.42 -25.68 5.46
C ASP A 161 -11.88 -24.42 6.24
N PRO A 162 -13.19 -24.26 6.53
CA PRO A 162 -13.71 -23.15 7.33
C PRO A 162 -13.08 -23.00 8.72
N ASP A 163 -12.44 -24.04 9.25
CA ASP A 163 -11.68 -23.96 10.51
C ASP A 163 -10.48 -22.99 10.42
N HIS A 164 -10.06 -22.59 9.21
CA HIS A 164 -8.98 -21.64 8.92
C HIS A 164 -9.47 -20.21 8.64
N ALA A 165 -10.71 -19.87 8.99
CA ALA A 165 -11.23 -18.51 8.81
C ALA A 165 -10.36 -17.45 9.50
N GLY A 166 -10.01 -16.39 8.77
CA GLY A 166 -9.09 -15.32 9.18
C GLY A 166 -7.60 -15.64 8.99
N GLU A 167 -7.26 -16.85 8.51
CA GLU A 167 -5.92 -17.16 7.99
C GLU A 167 -5.85 -16.80 6.50
N TYR A 168 -4.66 -16.89 5.90
CA TYR A 168 -4.43 -16.54 4.50
C TYR A 168 -4.30 -17.76 3.59
N ALA A 169 -4.93 -17.66 2.42
CA ALA A 169 -4.53 -18.38 1.22
C ALA A 169 -3.48 -17.54 0.48
N TRP A 170 -2.29 -18.08 0.31
CA TRP A 170 -1.21 -17.43 -0.40
C TRP A 170 -1.16 -17.89 -1.85
N VAL A 171 -1.06 -16.95 -2.77
CA VAL A 171 -0.81 -17.25 -4.18
C VAL A 171 0.58 -16.75 -4.55
N HIS A 172 1.40 -17.60 -5.16
CA HIS A 172 2.80 -17.35 -5.47
C HIS A 172 3.10 -17.68 -6.93
N GLU A 173 3.83 -16.79 -7.61
CA GLU A 173 4.56 -17.15 -8.83
C GLU A 173 6.01 -17.51 -8.43
N PRO A 174 6.43 -18.77 -8.60
CA PRO A 174 7.66 -19.28 -8.01
C PRO A 174 8.95 -18.76 -8.64
N GLU A 175 8.94 -18.27 -9.88
CA GLU A 175 10.16 -17.80 -10.56
C GLU A 175 10.54 -16.37 -10.18
N THR A 176 9.58 -15.46 -10.13
CA THR A 176 9.72 -14.04 -9.77
C THR A 176 9.50 -13.80 -8.28
N GLY A 177 8.82 -14.72 -7.60
CA GLY A 177 8.47 -14.59 -6.18
C GLY A 177 7.29 -13.66 -5.91
N GLN A 178 6.60 -13.20 -6.97
CA GLN A 178 5.37 -12.42 -6.85
C GLN A 178 4.38 -13.18 -5.98
N ARG A 179 3.74 -12.49 -5.05
CA ARG A 179 2.83 -13.12 -4.11
C ARG A 179 1.73 -12.20 -3.65
N GLU A 180 0.55 -12.79 -3.43
CA GLU A 180 -0.63 -12.09 -2.97
C GLU A 180 -1.35 -12.95 -1.92
N PRO A 181 -1.68 -12.40 -0.74
CA PRO A 181 -2.53 -13.09 0.23
C PRO A 181 -4.02 -12.82 -0.06
N GLY A 182 -4.85 -13.84 0.08
CA GLY A 182 -6.30 -13.72 0.18
C GLY A 182 -6.78 -14.25 1.53
N GLU A 183 -7.53 -13.44 2.29
CA GLU A 183 -8.09 -13.88 3.58
C GLU A 183 -9.15 -14.97 3.36
N ILE A 184 -9.07 -16.04 4.16
CA ILE A 184 -10.05 -17.12 4.17
C ILE A 184 -11.28 -16.67 4.97
N ALA A 185 -12.43 -16.62 4.30
CA ALA A 185 -13.69 -16.21 4.91
C ALA A 185 -14.24 -17.25 5.89
N ALA A 186 -15.29 -16.88 6.64
CA ALA A 186 -15.92 -17.72 7.66
C ALA A 186 -16.54 -19.03 7.13
N ASP A 187 -16.82 -19.13 5.84
CA ASP A 187 -17.29 -20.34 5.16
C ASP A 187 -16.16 -21.07 4.40
N GLY A 188 -14.91 -20.66 4.61
CA GLY A 188 -13.70 -21.22 4.01
C GLY A 188 -13.41 -20.75 2.58
N SER A 189 -14.26 -19.93 1.96
CA SER A 189 -13.95 -19.38 0.64
C SER A 189 -12.88 -18.30 0.74
N TYR A 190 -12.05 -18.17 -0.29
CA TYR A 190 -11.18 -17.01 -0.47
C TYR A 190 -11.30 -16.50 -1.91
N GLU A 191 -11.22 -15.19 -2.06
CA GLU A 191 -11.26 -14.49 -3.34
C GLU A 191 -10.18 -13.42 -3.32
N LEU A 192 -9.38 -13.34 -4.39
CA LEU A 192 -8.36 -12.32 -4.56
C LEU A 192 -8.14 -12.03 -6.06
N THR A 193 -7.60 -10.85 -6.35
CA THR A 193 -7.20 -10.46 -7.70
C THR A 193 -5.68 -10.35 -7.75
N LEU A 194 -5.03 -11.18 -8.56
CA LEU A 194 -3.59 -11.08 -8.77
C LEU A 194 -3.30 -9.94 -9.75
N HIS A 195 -2.36 -9.08 -9.37
CA HIS A 195 -1.84 -8.02 -10.22
C HIS A 195 -0.42 -8.32 -10.72
N PHE A 196 -0.07 -9.60 -10.77
CA PHE A 196 1.25 -10.04 -11.16
C PHE A 196 1.56 -9.66 -12.62
N THR A 197 2.78 -9.20 -12.85
CA THR A 197 3.29 -8.85 -14.18
C THR A 197 4.06 -10.02 -14.78
N ASP A 198 4.32 -9.95 -16.09
CA ASP A 198 5.08 -10.96 -16.84
C ASP A 198 4.52 -12.39 -16.79
N LEU A 199 3.19 -12.53 -16.73
CA LEU A 199 2.54 -13.85 -16.77
C LEU A 199 2.03 -14.25 -18.18
N GLU A 200 2.12 -15.53 -18.49
CA GLU A 200 1.49 -16.20 -19.63
C GLU A 200 0.43 -17.22 -19.14
N ASP A 201 -0.48 -17.65 -20.00
CA ASP A 201 -1.57 -18.58 -19.65
C ASP A 201 -1.06 -19.92 -19.07
N ASP A 202 0.14 -20.36 -19.48
CA ASP A 202 0.80 -21.58 -19.01
C ASP A 202 1.83 -21.35 -17.89
N THR A 203 1.97 -20.11 -17.39
CA THR A 203 2.79 -19.82 -16.21
C THR A 203 2.25 -20.60 -15.00
N LEU A 204 3.14 -21.27 -14.28
CA LEU A 204 2.79 -22.04 -13.09
C LEU A 204 2.64 -21.10 -11.89
N ILE A 205 1.53 -21.26 -11.19
CA ILE A 205 1.18 -20.50 -9.99
C ILE A 205 0.92 -21.51 -8.87
N GLU A 206 1.53 -21.27 -7.71
CA GLU A 206 1.29 -22.04 -6.50
C GLU A 206 0.23 -21.36 -5.64
N VAL A 207 -0.74 -22.13 -5.17
CA VAL A 207 -1.70 -21.72 -4.15
C VAL A 207 -1.45 -22.55 -2.89
N GLU A 208 -1.08 -21.88 -1.82
CA GLU A 208 -0.85 -22.45 -0.50
C GLU A 208 -1.92 -21.98 0.47
N THR A 209 -2.54 -22.93 1.17
CA THR A 209 -3.48 -22.71 2.27
C THR A 209 -3.00 -23.52 3.47
N PRO A 210 -3.56 -23.30 4.68
CA PRO A 210 -3.19 -24.13 5.83
C PRO A 210 -3.46 -25.64 5.65
N ASP A 211 -4.40 -26.02 4.78
CA ASP A 211 -4.82 -27.41 4.56
C ASP A 211 -4.29 -28.05 3.25
N TYR A 212 -3.88 -27.26 2.24
CA TYR A 212 -3.30 -27.80 1.00
C TYR A 212 -2.36 -26.84 0.28
N THR A 213 -1.53 -27.43 -0.60
CA THR A 213 -0.74 -26.71 -1.61
C THR A 213 -1.07 -27.27 -2.99
N ARG A 214 -1.29 -26.40 -3.98
CA ARG A 214 -1.58 -26.75 -5.38
C ARG A 214 -0.73 -25.93 -6.33
N GLU A 215 -0.21 -26.56 -7.37
CA GLU A 215 0.43 -25.89 -8.50
C GLU A 215 -0.51 -26.02 -9.71
N LEU A 216 -0.84 -24.90 -10.34
CA LEU A 216 -1.80 -24.78 -11.45
C LEU A 216 -1.22 -23.85 -12.50
N THR A 217 -1.63 -23.96 -13.76
CA THR A 217 -1.35 -22.87 -14.70
C THR A 217 -2.22 -21.65 -14.40
N LEU A 218 -1.82 -20.47 -14.84
CA LEU A 218 -2.65 -19.26 -14.74
C LEU A 218 -4.04 -19.45 -15.37
N GLU A 219 -4.12 -20.12 -16.52
CA GLU A 219 -5.40 -20.44 -17.17
C GLU A 219 -6.29 -21.32 -16.28
N GLU A 220 -5.73 -22.35 -15.64
CA GLU A 220 -6.48 -23.24 -14.73
C GLU A 220 -6.92 -22.50 -13.47
N LEU A 221 -6.01 -21.70 -12.89
CA LEU A 221 -6.22 -20.94 -11.67
C LEU A 221 -7.37 -19.93 -11.79
N THR A 222 -7.50 -19.28 -12.94
CA THR A 222 -8.49 -18.22 -13.19
C THR A 222 -9.81 -18.75 -13.78
N SER A 223 -9.87 -20.03 -14.13
CA SER A 223 -11.05 -20.64 -14.75
C SER A 223 -11.94 -21.39 -13.77
N ASP A 224 -11.37 -21.94 -12.68
CA ASP A 224 -12.04 -22.85 -11.77
C ASP A 224 -11.79 -22.48 -10.29
N VAL A 225 -12.67 -22.95 -9.40
CA VAL A 225 -12.48 -22.80 -7.95
C VAL A 225 -11.39 -23.76 -7.47
N VAL A 226 -10.33 -23.21 -6.87
CA VAL A 226 -9.22 -23.99 -6.31
C VAL A 226 -9.69 -24.74 -5.06
N THR A 227 -9.36 -26.03 -4.98
CA THR A 227 -9.73 -26.90 -3.87
C THR A 227 -8.62 -27.94 -3.59
N ALA A 228 -8.63 -28.50 -2.37
CA ALA A 228 -7.69 -29.53 -1.91
C ALA A 228 -7.52 -30.72 -2.85
#